data_AF-A0A543Q201-F1
#
_entry.id   AF-A0A543Q201-F1
#
_cell.length_a   1.000
_cell.length_b   1.000
_cell.length_c   1.000
_cell.angle_alpha   90.00
_cell.angle_beta   90.00
_cell.angle_gamma   90.00
#
_symmetry.space_group_name_H-M   'P 1'
#
loop_
_entity.id
_entity.type
_entity.pdbx_description
1 polymer ?
#
loop_
_entity_poly.entity_id
_entity_poly.type
_entity_poly.pdbx_seq_one_letter_code
_entity_poly.pdbx_strand_id
1 'polypeptide(L)'
;MNNVHPFPTGGQSANPIRKKRKRLTAYGPALLLPNIDGHAVDVLDRIIQAGSIYLSPIQEALEDSPGAQFLRTIHGMDALIDATNVLIYAAREHPKRRDQESIDELIQQAKATQKLIRKLDDMLPEDAFILSSDSFGPDLIAEYATNTAMLVVSRFAVSLLDYYDVQFIQTKKDQRKTMMMDFRDAYRETIQDGRARLDAHQHLMKTLKTTQRALNKVMKEL
;
A
#
# COMPACT_ATOMS: atom_id res chain seq x y z
N MET A 1 -6.77 36.66 -2.25
CA MET A 1 -5.43 36.05 -2.39
C MET A 1 -5.64 34.71 -3.07
N ASN A 2 -5.24 34.59 -4.33
CA ASN A 2 -5.39 33.34 -5.07
C ASN A 2 -4.17 32.47 -4.74
N ASN A 3 -4.39 31.40 -3.97
CA ASN A 3 -3.39 30.36 -3.74
C ASN A 3 -3.13 29.64 -5.06
N VAL A 4 -2.08 30.09 -5.76
CA VAL A 4 -1.52 29.37 -6.90
C VAL A 4 -0.81 28.14 -6.33
N HIS A 5 -1.48 26.99 -6.33
CA HIS A 5 -0.83 25.70 -6.10
C HIS A 5 0.22 25.50 -7.22
N PRO A 6 1.53 25.44 -6.93
CA PRO A 6 2.56 25.41 -7.96
C PRO A 6 2.96 23.99 -8.38
N PHE A 7 2.22 22.97 -7.94
CA PHE A 7 2.47 21.58 -8.32
C PHE A 7 1.23 21.00 -8.98
N PRO A 8 1.39 20.18 -10.04
CA PRO A 8 0.30 19.83 -10.93
C PRO A 8 -0.82 19.17 -10.12
N THR A 9 -1.99 19.81 -10.10
CA THR A 9 -3.25 19.13 -9.80
C THR A 9 -3.34 17.92 -10.72
N GLY A 10 -3.06 16.74 -10.16
CA GLY A 10 -3.00 15.51 -10.92
C GLY A 10 -1.91 15.51 -11.98
N GLY A 11 -0.73 14.99 -11.62
CA GLY A 11 -0.01 14.19 -12.59
C GLY A 11 -1.01 13.15 -13.10
N GLN A 12 -1.41 13.25 -14.37
CA GLN A 12 -2.24 12.26 -15.01
C GLN A 12 -1.62 10.90 -14.66
N SER A 13 -2.37 10.08 -13.90
CA SER A 13 -2.08 8.65 -13.82
C SER A 13 -1.85 8.21 -15.25
N ALA A 14 -0.61 7.79 -15.54
CA ALA A 14 -0.27 7.29 -16.85
C ALA A 14 -1.18 6.09 -17.09
N ASN A 15 -2.18 6.29 -17.96
CA ASN A 15 -3.24 5.40 -18.40
C ASN A 15 -4.57 5.42 -17.60
N PRO A 16 -5.58 6.16 -18.08
CA PRO A 16 -6.97 5.78 -17.89
C PRO A 16 -7.31 4.64 -18.85
N ILE A 17 -6.61 3.51 -18.76
CA ILE A 17 -7.09 2.24 -19.31
C ILE A 17 -7.30 1.28 -18.13
N ARG A 18 -7.95 1.78 -17.08
CA ARG A 18 -8.86 0.91 -16.33
C ARG A 18 -9.93 0.47 -17.32
N LYS A 19 -9.69 -0.67 -18.01
CA LYS A 19 -10.81 -1.53 -18.40
C LYS A 19 -11.70 -1.57 -17.17
N LYS A 20 -12.92 -1.03 -17.26
CA LYS A 20 -13.93 -1.10 -16.20
C LYS A 20 -13.74 -2.45 -15.53
N ARG A 21 -13.23 -2.48 -14.30
CA ARG A 21 -13.11 -3.72 -13.52
C ARG A 21 -14.54 -4.19 -13.39
N LYS A 22 -14.98 -5.03 -14.33
CA LYS A 22 -16.25 -5.73 -14.23
C LYS A 22 -16.09 -6.48 -12.91
N ARG A 23 -16.89 -6.15 -11.90
CA ARG A 23 -17.13 -7.07 -10.79
C ARG A 23 -17.55 -8.37 -11.49
N LEU A 24 -16.63 -9.33 -11.55
CA LEU A 24 -16.89 -10.63 -12.11
C LEU A 24 -17.87 -11.27 -11.14
N THR A 25 -19.15 -11.28 -11.51
CA THR A 25 -20.28 -11.65 -10.65
C THR A 25 -20.34 -13.14 -10.31
N ALA A 26 -19.33 -13.93 -10.69
CA ALA A 26 -19.23 -15.34 -10.36
C ALA A 26 -17.75 -15.69 -10.17
N TYR A 27 -17.29 -15.60 -8.93
CA TYR A 27 -16.00 -16.13 -8.51
C TYR A 27 -16.12 -17.66 -8.42
N GLY A 28 -15.07 -18.40 -8.83
CA GLY A 28 -15.01 -19.85 -8.63
C GLY A 28 -15.18 -20.23 -7.16
N PRO A 29 -15.35 -21.54 -6.83
CA PRO A 29 -15.62 -21.97 -5.47
C PRO A 29 -14.58 -21.40 -4.49
N ALA A 30 -15.07 -20.73 -3.43
CA ALA A 30 -14.23 -20.09 -2.43
C ALA A 30 -13.40 -21.12 -1.67
N LEU A 31 -12.08 -20.89 -1.56
CA LEU A 31 -11.27 -21.65 -0.62
C LEU A 31 -11.39 -20.97 0.74
N LEU A 32 -12.19 -21.58 1.61
CA LEU A 32 -12.43 -21.06 2.94
C LEU A 32 -11.48 -21.69 3.96
N LEU A 33 -10.74 -20.85 4.67
CA LEU A 33 -9.88 -21.24 5.78
C LEU A 33 -10.50 -20.79 7.10
N PRO A 34 -10.46 -21.60 8.16
CA PRO A 34 -10.94 -21.16 9.47
C PRO A 34 -10.04 -20.07 10.03
N ASN A 35 -10.62 -19.06 10.65
CA ASN A 35 -9.89 -18.11 11.50
C ASN A 35 -9.76 -18.67 12.93
N ILE A 36 -9.17 -17.89 13.84
CA ILE A 36 -8.98 -18.27 15.25
C ILE A 36 -10.31 -18.52 16.00
N ASP A 37 -11.40 -17.90 15.56
CA ASP A 37 -12.74 -18.07 16.13
C ASP A 37 -13.54 -19.20 15.45
N GLY A 38 -12.93 -19.91 14.49
CA GLY A 38 -13.57 -20.97 13.71
C GLY A 38 -14.45 -20.50 12.54
N HIS A 39 -14.49 -19.20 12.24
CA HIS A 39 -15.21 -18.66 11.09
C HIS A 39 -14.48 -18.95 9.77
N ALA A 40 -15.25 -19.33 8.75
CA ALA A 40 -14.73 -19.62 7.42
C ALA A 40 -14.44 -18.32 6.63
N VAL A 41 -13.18 -18.14 6.20
CA VAL A 41 -12.71 -16.91 5.54
C VAL A 41 -12.09 -17.22 4.17
N ASP A 42 -12.54 -16.51 3.13
CA ASP A 42 -11.83 -16.48 1.84
C ASP A 42 -10.65 -15.51 1.94
N VAL A 43 -9.45 -16.06 2.11
CA VAL A 43 -8.22 -15.26 2.28
C VAL A 43 -7.88 -14.46 1.02
N LEU A 44 -8.11 -15.01 -0.17
CA LEU A 44 -7.80 -14.31 -1.41
C LEU A 44 -8.72 -13.10 -1.59
N ASP A 45 -10.01 -13.26 -1.28
CA ASP A 45 -10.96 -12.15 -1.30
C ASP A 45 -10.58 -11.08 -0.27
N ARG A 46 -10.12 -11.46 0.93
CA ARG A 46 -9.61 -10.50 1.93
C ARG A 46 -8.40 -9.70 1.44
N ILE A 47 -7.44 -10.36 0.80
CA ILE A 47 -6.27 -9.69 0.21
C ILE A 47 -6.71 -8.72 -0.91
N ILE A 48 -7.73 -9.08 -1.68
CA ILE A 48 -8.30 -8.25 -2.75
C ILE A 48 -9.05 -7.03 -2.21
N GLN A 49 -9.87 -7.24 -1.18
CA GLN A 49 -10.60 -6.19 -0.49
C GLN A 49 -9.64 -5.19 0.14
N ALA A 50 -8.56 -5.65 0.77
CA ALA A 50 -7.51 -4.80 1.31
C ALA A 50 -6.94 -3.82 0.27
N GLY A 51 -6.56 -4.32 -0.91
CA GLY A 51 -6.08 -3.47 -2.00
C GLY A 51 -7.15 -2.52 -2.54
N SER A 52 -8.42 -2.92 -2.50
CA SER A 52 -9.52 -2.06 -2.94
C SER A 52 -9.71 -0.83 -2.04
N ILE A 53 -9.28 -0.88 -0.78
CA ILE A 53 -9.35 0.25 0.15
C ILE A 53 -8.44 1.41 -0.29
N TYR A 54 -7.23 1.12 -0.77
CA TYR A 54 -6.21 2.15 -0.99
C TYR A 54 -5.67 2.25 -2.44
N LEU A 55 -5.83 1.21 -3.28
CA LEU A 55 -5.42 1.29 -4.70
C LEU A 55 -6.52 1.89 -5.60
N SER A 56 -7.77 1.79 -5.17
CA SER A 56 -8.92 2.28 -5.90
C SER A 56 -10.03 2.64 -4.92
N PRO A 57 -9.83 3.64 -4.07
CA PRO A 57 -10.86 4.04 -3.12
C PRO A 57 -12.16 4.30 -3.86
N ILE A 58 -13.24 3.70 -3.37
CA ILE A 58 -14.58 3.96 -3.92
C ILE A 58 -14.82 5.46 -3.74
N GLN A 59 -15.16 6.10 -4.85
CA GLN A 59 -15.17 7.55 -5.07
C GLN A 59 -16.20 8.32 -4.21
N GLU A 60 -16.81 7.68 -3.22
CA GLU A 60 -17.98 8.16 -2.47
C GLU A 60 -17.69 8.59 -1.03
N ALA A 61 -16.46 8.49 -0.51
CA ALA A 61 -16.15 8.96 0.84
C ALA A 61 -15.68 10.43 0.82
N LEU A 62 -16.57 11.29 1.34
CA LEU A 62 -16.36 12.69 1.71
C LEU A 62 -14.99 12.96 2.35
N GLU A 63 -14.45 14.14 2.01
CA GLU A 63 -13.26 14.81 2.57
C GLU A 63 -11.91 14.17 2.17
N ASP A 64 -11.36 14.63 1.04
CA ASP A 64 -9.95 14.42 0.67
C ASP A 64 -9.05 15.26 1.58
N SER A 65 -8.93 14.84 2.84
CA SER A 65 -7.91 15.38 3.73
C SER A 65 -6.51 14.94 3.23
N PRO A 66 -5.46 15.76 3.43
CA PRO A 66 -4.11 15.39 3.02
C PRO A 66 -3.65 14.01 3.53
N GLY A 67 -4.06 13.62 4.74
CA GLY A 67 -3.78 12.31 5.33
C GLY A 67 -4.71 11.16 4.91
N ALA A 68 -5.80 11.42 4.19
CA ALA A 68 -6.84 10.41 3.91
C ALA A 68 -6.30 9.17 3.18
N GLN A 69 -5.40 9.36 2.20
CA GLN A 69 -4.81 8.25 1.45
C GLN A 69 -3.85 7.41 2.32
N PHE A 70 -3.15 8.04 3.26
CA PHE A 70 -2.31 7.35 4.23
C PHE A 70 -3.17 6.48 5.15
N LEU A 71 -4.25 7.02 5.71
CA LEU A 71 -5.20 6.29 6.56
C LEU A 71 -5.84 5.10 5.84
N ARG A 72 -6.28 5.29 4.58
CA ARG A 72 -6.78 4.19 3.74
C ARG A 72 -5.73 3.10 3.57
N THR A 73 -4.46 3.47 3.43
CA THR A 73 -3.36 2.52 3.32
C THR A 73 -3.14 1.74 4.62
N ILE A 74 -3.30 2.39 5.79
CA ILE A 74 -3.30 1.70 7.10
C ILE A 74 -4.44 0.69 7.17
N HIS A 75 -5.66 1.08 6.84
CA HIS A 75 -6.81 0.15 6.84
C HIS A 75 -6.60 -1.03 5.87
N GLY A 76 -5.98 -0.78 4.72
CA GLY A 76 -5.54 -1.84 3.80
C GLY A 76 -4.52 -2.78 4.45
N MET A 77 -3.52 -2.24 5.15
CA MET A 77 -2.54 -3.04 5.89
C MET A 77 -3.20 -3.91 6.95
N ASP A 78 -4.12 -3.37 7.76
CA ASP A 78 -4.82 -4.12 8.80
C ASP A 78 -5.60 -5.31 8.23
N ALA A 79 -6.28 -5.11 7.10
CA ALA A 79 -6.96 -6.19 6.38
C ALA A 79 -5.98 -7.28 5.86
N LEU A 80 -4.76 -6.90 5.43
CA LEU A 80 -3.72 -7.87 5.05
C LEU A 80 -3.17 -8.63 6.25
N ILE A 81 -3.05 -7.98 7.42
CA ILE A 81 -2.64 -8.64 8.66
C ILE A 81 -3.68 -9.69 9.07
N ASP A 82 -4.97 -9.36 8.98
CA ASP A 82 -6.04 -10.33 9.26
C ASP A 82 -5.97 -11.54 8.33
N ALA A 83 -5.76 -11.32 7.03
CA ALA A 83 -5.55 -12.39 6.07
C ALA A 83 -4.33 -13.26 6.42
N THR A 84 -3.25 -12.62 6.88
CA THR A 84 -2.02 -13.31 7.32
C THR A 84 -2.27 -14.17 8.55
N ASN A 85 -3.04 -13.66 9.53
CA ASN A 85 -3.39 -14.40 10.74
C ASN A 85 -4.20 -15.66 10.42
N VAL A 86 -5.13 -15.59 9.46
CA VAL A 86 -5.87 -16.77 8.97
C VAL A 86 -4.93 -17.78 8.34
N LEU A 87 -3.97 -17.34 7.52
CA LEU A 87 -2.97 -18.22 6.93
C LEU A 87 -2.09 -18.92 7.97
N ILE A 88 -1.61 -18.17 8.97
CA ILE A 88 -0.81 -18.70 10.09
C ILE A 88 -1.61 -19.70 10.90
N TYR A 89 -2.86 -19.38 11.26
CA TYR A 89 -3.72 -20.28 12.02
C TYR A 89 -3.94 -21.58 11.27
N ALA A 90 -4.34 -21.50 9.99
CA ALA A 90 -4.55 -22.69 9.17
C ALA A 90 -3.28 -23.52 8.93
N ALA A 91 -2.09 -22.90 9.07
CA ALA A 91 -0.82 -23.63 9.02
C ALA A 91 -0.52 -24.38 10.32
N ARG A 92 -0.79 -23.75 11.48
CA ARG A 92 -0.61 -24.36 12.80
C ARG A 92 -1.49 -25.58 13.01
N GLU A 93 -2.71 -25.55 12.49
CA GLU A 93 -3.62 -26.71 12.52
C GLU A 93 -3.15 -27.87 11.62
N HIS A 94 -2.30 -27.60 10.64
CA HIS A 94 -1.82 -28.58 9.66
C HIS A 94 -0.31 -28.52 9.43
N PRO A 95 0.53 -28.69 10.47
CA PRO A 95 1.96 -28.40 10.41
C PRO A 95 2.73 -29.36 9.49
N LYS A 96 2.23 -30.58 9.28
CA LYS A 96 2.84 -31.57 8.36
C LYS A 96 2.68 -31.23 6.88
N ARG A 97 1.85 -30.24 6.54
CA ARG A 97 1.51 -29.88 5.16
C ARG A 97 2.05 -28.53 4.73
N ARG A 98 2.69 -27.77 5.64
CA ARG A 98 3.10 -26.39 5.36
C ARG A 98 4.54 -26.15 5.79
N ASP A 99 5.22 -25.36 4.97
CA ASP A 99 6.59 -24.93 5.22
C ASP A 99 6.63 -23.86 6.31
N GLN A 100 7.34 -24.15 7.41
CA GLN A 100 7.48 -23.26 8.56
C GLN A 100 8.32 -22.03 8.22
N GLU A 101 9.33 -22.17 7.35
CA GLU A 101 10.19 -21.06 6.93
C GLU A 101 9.38 -19.98 6.23
N SER A 102 8.56 -20.37 5.25
CA SER A 102 7.64 -19.46 4.55
C SER A 102 6.66 -18.73 5.49
N ILE A 103 6.20 -19.39 6.58
CA ILE A 103 5.28 -18.77 7.56
C ILE A 103 6.02 -17.76 8.42
N ASP A 104 7.23 -18.11 8.87
CA ASP A 104 8.06 -17.21 9.67
C ASP A 104 8.43 -15.97 8.86
N GLU A 105 8.74 -16.11 7.57
CA GLU A 105 8.96 -14.99 6.65
C GLU A 105 7.75 -14.06 6.58
N LEU A 106 6.53 -14.59 6.41
CA LEU A 106 5.31 -13.78 6.40
C LEU A 106 5.11 -13.02 7.71
N ILE A 107 5.36 -13.67 8.85
CA ILE A 107 5.27 -13.02 10.18
C ILE A 107 6.28 -11.88 10.28
N GLN A 108 7.52 -12.09 9.85
CA GLN A 108 8.56 -11.05 9.90
C GLN A 108 8.21 -9.88 8.97
N GLN A 109 7.71 -10.16 7.77
CA GLN A 109 7.28 -9.12 6.82
C GLN A 109 6.09 -8.31 7.37
N ALA A 110 5.11 -8.96 7.98
CA ALA A 110 3.99 -8.28 8.64
C ALA A 110 4.47 -7.33 9.74
N LYS A 111 5.33 -7.81 10.64
CA LYS A 111 5.93 -7.00 11.72
C LYS A 111 6.77 -5.84 11.19
N ALA A 112 7.58 -6.08 10.17
CA ALA A 112 8.42 -5.05 9.56
C ALA A 112 7.56 -3.96 8.91
N THR A 113 6.51 -4.35 8.19
CA THR A 113 5.56 -3.44 7.54
C THR A 113 4.82 -2.60 8.57
N GLN A 114 4.23 -3.21 9.60
CA GLN A 114 3.57 -2.50 10.71
C GLN A 114 4.51 -1.52 11.41
N LYS A 115 5.74 -1.93 11.71
CA LYS A 115 6.73 -1.08 12.38
C LYS A 115 7.06 0.15 11.54
N LEU A 116 7.18 -0.02 10.22
CA LEU A 116 7.45 1.11 9.33
C LEU A 116 6.23 2.03 9.22
N ILE A 117 5.02 1.48 9.06
CA ILE A 117 3.80 2.27 8.99
C ILE A 117 3.61 3.14 10.23
N ARG A 118 3.81 2.59 11.44
CA ARG A 118 3.78 3.38 12.68
C ARG A 118 4.77 4.54 12.67
N LYS A 119 5.99 4.32 12.19
CA LYS A 119 6.98 5.40 12.07
C LYS A 119 6.54 6.49 11.08
N LEU A 120 5.86 6.11 10.00
CA LEU A 120 5.37 7.07 9.01
C LEU A 120 4.17 7.85 9.57
N ASP A 121 3.34 7.22 10.38
CA ASP A 121 2.21 7.84 11.09
C ASP A 121 2.72 8.87 12.09
N ASP A 122 3.73 8.51 12.90
CA ASP A 122 4.40 9.42 13.84
C ASP A 122 5.07 10.63 13.14
N MET A 123 5.36 10.52 11.84
CA MET A 123 5.96 11.59 11.04
C MET A 123 4.92 12.47 10.34
N LEU A 124 3.66 12.03 10.25
CA LEU A 124 2.64 12.71 9.47
C LEU A 124 2.24 14.02 10.16
N PRO A 125 2.34 15.17 9.49
CA PRO A 125 1.80 16.41 10.04
C PRO A 125 0.27 16.34 10.10
N GLU A 126 -0.33 16.99 11.10
CA GLU A 126 -1.79 17.07 11.20
C GLU A 126 -2.40 17.79 9.99
N ASP A 127 -3.56 17.33 9.51
CA ASP A 127 -4.24 17.92 8.34
C ASP A 127 -4.47 19.43 8.48
N ALA A 128 -4.83 19.90 9.69
CA ALA A 128 -5.00 21.32 9.97
C ALA A 128 -3.69 22.11 9.81
N PHE A 129 -2.55 21.53 10.21
CA PHE A 129 -1.24 22.13 10.03
C PHE A 129 -0.81 22.16 8.56
N ILE A 130 -1.11 21.10 7.81
CA ILE A 130 -0.86 21.05 6.36
C ILE A 130 -1.66 22.14 5.64
N LEU A 131 -2.97 22.22 5.90
CA LEU A 131 -3.87 23.17 5.22
C LEU A 131 -3.63 24.64 5.59
N SER A 132 -3.05 24.91 6.75
CA SER A 132 -2.77 26.27 7.25
C SER A 132 -1.34 26.75 6.98
N SER A 133 -0.46 25.88 6.48
CA SER A 133 0.95 26.19 6.27
C SER A 133 1.18 26.91 4.94
N ASP A 134 1.83 28.07 4.97
CA ASP A 134 2.35 28.75 3.78
C ASP A 134 3.64 28.09 3.22
N SER A 135 4.10 27.00 3.84
CA SER A 135 5.30 26.26 3.48
C SER A 135 4.97 24.91 2.82
N PHE A 136 5.79 24.51 1.84
CA PHE A 136 5.66 23.22 1.13
C PHE A 136 6.16 21.99 1.92
N GLY A 137 6.74 22.21 3.11
CA GLY A 137 7.36 21.15 3.90
C GLY A 137 6.36 20.08 4.38
N PRO A 138 5.24 20.46 5.02
CA PRO A 138 4.24 19.52 5.51
C PRO A 138 3.62 18.66 4.41
N ASP A 139 3.28 19.26 3.26
CA ASP A 139 2.78 18.52 2.09
C ASP A 139 3.77 17.46 1.60
N LEU A 140 5.06 17.84 1.49
CA LEU A 140 6.11 16.92 1.04
C LEU A 140 6.30 15.74 2.01
N ILE A 141 6.18 15.98 3.32
CA ILE A 141 6.27 14.91 4.33
C ILE A 141 5.06 13.98 4.22
N ALA A 142 3.84 14.54 4.09
CA ALA A 142 2.62 13.76 3.93
C ALA A 142 2.63 12.91 2.65
N GLU A 143 3.09 13.48 1.54
CA GLU A 143 3.24 12.78 0.27
C GLU A 143 4.30 11.67 0.37
N TYR A 144 5.45 11.95 0.98
CA TYR A 144 6.49 10.96 1.22
C TYR A 144 5.99 9.78 2.07
N ALA A 145 5.31 10.08 3.18
CA ALA A 145 4.76 9.07 4.08
C ALA A 145 3.72 8.19 3.37
N THR A 146 2.81 8.82 2.63
CA THR A 146 1.78 8.13 1.84
C THR A 146 2.37 7.20 0.79
N ASN A 147 3.28 7.70 -0.05
CA ASN A 147 3.87 6.87 -1.10
C ASN A 147 4.74 5.75 -0.52
N THR A 148 5.46 6.01 0.58
CA THR A 148 6.25 4.96 1.28
C THR A 148 5.32 3.89 1.84
N ALA A 149 4.22 4.28 2.50
CA ALA A 149 3.23 3.36 3.04
C ALA A 149 2.62 2.48 1.94
N MET A 150 2.15 3.09 0.85
CA MET A 150 1.56 2.36 -0.26
C MET A 150 2.55 1.37 -0.88
N LEU A 151 3.82 1.74 -1.02
CA LEU A 151 4.85 0.86 -1.54
C LEU A 151 5.07 -0.36 -0.64
N VAL A 152 5.22 -0.16 0.68
CA VAL A 152 5.54 -1.27 1.58
C VAL A 152 4.36 -2.19 1.84
N VAL A 153 3.15 -1.64 1.95
CA VAL A 153 1.92 -2.42 2.08
C VAL A 153 1.66 -3.22 0.80
N SER A 154 1.88 -2.63 -0.38
CA SER A 154 1.73 -3.36 -1.65
C SER A 154 2.79 -4.45 -1.82
N ARG A 155 4.04 -4.25 -1.36
CA ARG A 155 5.05 -5.32 -1.34
C ARG A 155 4.61 -6.48 -0.46
N PHE A 156 4.11 -6.18 0.74
CA PHE A 156 3.59 -7.19 1.64
C PHE A 156 2.41 -7.96 1.03
N ALA A 157 1.49 -7.27 0.37
CA ALA A 157 0.38 -7.91 -0.35
C ALA A 157 0.86 -8.87 -1.45
N VAL A 158 1.89 -8.49 -2.22
CA VAL A 158 2.49 -9.37 -3.23
C VAL A 158 3.08 -10.63 -2.59
N SER A 159 3.80 -10.49 -1.48
CA SER A 159 4.35 -11.64 -0.75
C SER A 159 3.25 -12.58 -0.22
N LEU A 160 2.13 -12.03 0.26
CA LEU A 160 0.97 -12.84 0.66
C LEU A 160 0.34 -13.58 -0.52
N LEU A 161 0.19 -12.92 -1.67
CA LEU A 161 -0.31 -13.57 -2.89
C LEU A 161 0.64 -14.66 -3.38
N ASP A 162 1.96 -14.47 -3.24
CA ASP A 162 2.95 -15.47 -3.62
C ASP A 162 2.92 -16.70 -2.71
N TYR A 163 2.78 -16.50 -1.40
CA TYR A 163 2.53 -17.61 -0.48
C TYR A 163 1.21 -18.32 -0.81
N TYR A 164 0.13 -17.57 -1.04
CA TYR A 164 -1.17 -18.13 -1.38
C TYR A 164 -1.11 -18.99 -2.65
N ASP A 165 -0.40 -18.52 -3.67
CA ASP A 165 -0.18 -19.24 -4.93
C ASP A 165 0.46 -20.60 -4.70
N VAL A 166 1.60 -20.62 -3.98
CA VAL A 166 2.38 -21.83 -3.73
C VAL A 166 1.59 -22.85 -2.92
N GLN A 167 0.83 -22.41 -1.92
CA GLN A 167 0.18 -23.31 -0.96
C GLN A 167 -1.19 -23.81 -1.41
N PHE A 168 -1.91 -23.04 -2.23
CA PHE A 168 -3.32 -23.31 -2.51
C PHE A 168 -3.68 -23.41 -3.99
N ILE A 169 -2.89 -22.84 -4.90
CA ILE A 169 -3.17 -22.97 -6.34
C ILE A 169 -2.50 -24.23 -6.87
N GLN A 170 -3.30 -25.24 -7.18
CA GLN A 170 -2.81 -26.51 -7.71
C GLN A 170 -2.61 -26.50 -9.23
N THR A 171 -3.37 -25.69 -9.97
CA THR A 171 -3.31 -25.67 -11.45
C THR A 171 -3.39 -24.26 -12.03
N LYS A 172 -2.76 -24.06 -13.20
CA LYS A 172 -2.79 -22.79 -13.95
C LYS A 172 -4.16 -22.46 -14.55
N LYS A 173 -5.11 -23.40 -14.56
CA LYS A 173 -6.48 -23.22 -15.08
C LYS A 173 -7.47 -22.80 -13.99
N ASP A 174 -7.00 -22.61 -12.76
CA ASP A 174 -7.83 -22.16 -11.66
C ASP A 174 -8.28 -20.70 -11.89
N GLN A 175 -9.59 -20.44 -11.85
CA GLN A 175 -10.11 -19.08 -11.95
C GLN A 175 -9.59 -18.16 -10.82
N ARG A 176 -9.27 -18.72 -9.65
CA ARG A 176 -8.63 -17.99 -8.55
C ARG A 176 -7.22 -17.55 -8.91
N LYS A 177 -6.50 -18.33 -9.73
CA LYS A 177 -5.17 -17.95 -10.24
C LYS A 177 -5.25 -16.71 -11.13
N THR A 178 -6.22 -16.65 -12.05
CA THR A 178 -6.44 -15.46 -12.88
C THR A 178 -6.73 -14.24 -12.03
N MET A 179 -7.66 -14.36 -11.07
CA MET A 179 -8.01 -13.27 -10.16
C MET A 179 -6.81 -12.80 -9.33
N MET A 180 -6.04 -13.73 -8.78
CA MET A 180 -4.82 -13.44 -8.02
C MET A 180 -3.78 -12.70 -8.87
N MET A 181 -3.59 -13.11 -10.14
CA MET A 181 -2.66 -12.44 -11.05
C MET A 181 -3.07 -11.00 -11.36
N ASP A 182 -4.35 -10.76 -11.66
CA ASP A 182 -4.86 -9.40 -11.95
C ASP A 182 -4.60 -8.44 -10.77
N PHE A 183 -4.77 -8.91 -9.54
CA PHE A 183 -4.49 -8.09 -8.35
C PHE A 183 -3.00 -7.99 -8.03
N ARG A 184 -2.22 -9.05 -8.26
CA ARG A 184 -0.76 -9.00 -8.13
C ARG A 184 -0.16 -7.93 -9.05
N ASP A 185 -0.67 -7.82 -10.27
CA ASP A 185 -0.21 -6.81 -11.22
C ASP A 185 -0.57 -5.39 -10.76
N ALA A 186 -1.78 -5.19 -10.19
CA ALA A 186 -2.16 -3.89 -9.61
C ALA A 186 -1.26 -3.48 -8.42
N TYR A 187 -0.91 -4.42 -7.54
CA TYR A 187 0.04 -4.16 -6.46
C TYR A 187 1.44 -3.83 -7.02
N ARG A 188 1.90 -4.55 -8.05
CA ARG A 188 3.19 -4.32 -8.69
C ARG A 188 3.28 -2.95 -9.37
N GLU A 189 2.23 -2.53 -10.06
CA GLU A 189 2.11 -1.18 -10.63
C GLU A 189 2.28 -0.12 -9.53
N THR A 190 1.58 -0.29 -8.40
CA THR A 190 1.69 0.61 -7.25
C THR A 190 3.10 0.63 -6.65
N ILE A 191 3.79 -0.52 -6.63
CA ILE A 191 5.19 -0.59 -6.18
C ILE A 191 6.11 0.18 -7.14
N GLN A 192 5.89 0.06 -8.46
CA GLN A 192 6.66 0.77 -9.47
C GLN A 192 6.45 2.28 -9.36
N ASP A 193 5.18 2.72 -9.30
CA ASP A 193 4.81 4.12 -9.16
C ASP A 193 5.34 4.72 -7.85
N GLY A 194 5.14 4.01 -6.73
CA GLY A 194 5.65 4.43 -5.43
C GLY A 194 7.17 4.58 -5.44
N ARG A 195 7.89 3.67 -6.10
CA ARG A 195 9.35 3.75 -6.21
C ARG A 195 9.78 4.97 -7.03
N ALA A 196 9.15 5.19 -8.18
CA ALA A 196 9.43 6.35 -9.02
C ALA A 196 9.19 7.67 -8.26
N ARG A 197 8.11 7.76 -7.48
CA ARG A 197 7.80 8.93 -6.65
C ARG A 197 8.81 9.15 -5.52
N LEU A 198 9.25 8.08 -4.86
CA LEU A 198 10.29 8.17 -3.83
C LEU A 198 11.65 8.58 -4.40
N ASP A 199 12.02 8.07 -5.57
CA ASP A 199 13.25 8.48 -6.26
C ASP A 199 13.19 9.97 -6.63
N ALA A 200 12.02 10.46 -7.08
CA ALA A 200 11.78 11.88 -7.32
C ALA A 200 11.88 12.72 -6.04
N HIS A 201 11.30 12.26 -4.92
CA HIS A 201 11.42 12.93 -3.62
C HIS A 201 12.89 13.02 -3.16
N GLN A 202 13.65 11.94 -3.28
CA GLN A 202 15.07 11.93 -2.93
C GLN A 202 15.87 12.91 -3.78
N HIS A 203 15.57 12.98 -5.08
CA HIS A 203 16.19 13.95 -5.97
C HIS A 203 15.87 15.39 -5.55
N LEU A 204 14.60 15.69 -5.28
CA LEU A 204 14.15 17.01 -4.83
C LEU A 204 14.83 17.43 -3.52
N MET A 205 14.90 16.54 -2.54
CA MET A 205 15.58 16.79 -1.26
C MET A 205 17.08 17.07 -1.43
N LYS A 206 17.73 16.35 -2.36
CA LYS A 206 19.14 16.59 -2.69
C LYS A 206 19.33 17.98 -3.31
N THR A 207 18.47 18.35 -4.25
CA THR A 207 18.51 19.66 -4.92
C THR A 207 18.26 20.80 -3.94
N LEU A 208 17.26 20.69 -3.06
CA LEU A 208 17.00 21.69 -2.01
C LEU A 208 18.22 21.89 -1.11
N LYS A 209 18.84 20.79 -0.67
CA LYS A 209 20.05 20.84 0.17
C LYS A 209 21.22 21.52 -0.54
N THR A 210 21.40 21.30 -1.85
CA THR A 210 22.43 22.00 -2.62
C THR A 210 22.13 23.48 -2.78
N THR A 211 20.89 23.85 -3.07
CA THR A 211 20.48 25.25 -3.22
C THR A 211 20.62 26.01 -1.90
N GLN A 212 20.20 25.41 -0.78
CA GLN A 212 20.36 26.01 0.55
C GLN A 212 21.84 26.28 0.89
N ARG A 213 22.74 25.35 0.54
CA ARG A 213 24.18 25.55 0.73
C ARG A 213 24.72 26.70 -0.11
N ALA A 214 24.29 26.81 -1.36
CA ALA A 214 24.68 27.92 -2.24
C ALA A 214 24.18 29.27 -1.71
N LEU A 215 22.90 29.34 -1.29
CA LEU A 215 22.30 30.52 -0.69
C LEU A 215 23.03 30.97 0.59
N ASN A 216 23.31 30.02 1.50
CA ASN A 216 24.06 30.30 2.72
C ASN A 216 25.49 30.77 2.44
N LYS A 217 26.11 30.33 1.34
CA LYS A 217 27.43 30.82 0.94
C LYS A 217 27.35 32.27 0.47
N VAL A 218 26.41 32.58 -0.42
CA VAL A 218 26.18 33.95 -0.91
C VAL A 218 25.85 34.90 0.24
N MET A 219 25.00 34.48 1.18
CA MET A 219 24.66 35.27 2.37
C MET A 219 25.82 35.53 3.32
N LYS A 220 26.87 34.69 3.33
CA LYS A 220 28.08 34.91 4.13
C LYS A 220 29.09 35.82 3.43
N GLU A 221 28.96 35.99 2.12
CA GLU A 221 29.80 36.85 1.29
C GLU A 221 29.22 38.28 1.15
N LEU A 222 27.99 38.50 1.64
CA LEU A 222 27.31 39.79 1.81
C LEU A 222 27.50 40.31 3.25
#